data_AF-A0A2V7U0G6-F1
#
_entry.id   AF-A0A2V7U0G6-F1
#
_cell.length_a   1.000
_cell.length_b   1.000
_cell.length_c   1.000
_cell.angle_alpha   90.00
_cell.angle_beta   90.00
_cell.angle_gamma   90.00
#
_symmetry.space_group_name_H-M   'P 1'
#
loop_
_entity.id
_entity.type
_entity.pdbx_description
1 polymer ?
#
loop_
_entity_poly.entity_id
_entity_poly.type
_entity_poly.pdbx_seq_one_letter_code
_entity_poly.pdbx_strand_id
1 'polypeptide(L)'
;MAVELVVSCSEPGDRTQPWIEALLWFVASENTRLLESQRFTGGAELRVWLKAIAAEHGRGNISVRWTDKLKANFALSHLIAACLDVSVSSVL
;
A
#
# COMPACT_ATOMS: atom_id res chain seq x y z
N MET A 1 15.67 6.70 -1.94
CA MET A 1 15.16 7.10 -0.62
C MET A 1 14.15 6.06 -0.21
N ALA A 2 14.43 5.25 0.81
CA ALA A 2 13.57 4.12 1.16
C ALA A 2 12.25 4.58 1.79
N VAL A 3 11.14 4.04 1.30
CA VAL A 3 9.81 4.31 1.81
C VAL A 3 9.07 2.99 2.06
N GLU A 4 8.23 2.97 3.08
CA GLU A 4 7.36 1.83 3.40
C GLU A 4 5.91 2.20 3.13
N LEU A 5 5.24 1.38 2.33
CA LEU A 5 3.82 1.47 2.02
C LEU A 5 3.03 0.54 2.96
N VAL A 6 2.07 1.11 3.68
CA VAL A 6 1.11 0.38 4.50
C VAL A 6 -0.27 0.57 3.89
N VAL A 7 -0.99 -0.53 3.63
CA VAL A 7 -2.36 -0.47 3.10
C VAL A 7 -3.31 -1.22 4.02
N SER A 8 -4.43 -0.58 4.36
CA SER A 8 -5.54 -1.14 5.11
C SER A 8 -6.84 -0.99 4.32
N CYS A 9 -7.81 -1.87 4.56
CA CYS A 9 -9.13 -1.78 3.95
C CYS A 9 -10.21 -2.01 5.02
N SER A 10 -11.37 -1.40 4.82
CA SER A 10 -12.55 -1.59 5.69
C SER A 10 -13.02 -3.05 5.69
N GLU A 11 -13.50 -3.53 6.83
CA GLU A 11 -14.14 -4.84 6.93
C GLU A 11 -15.51 -4.84 6.23
N PRO A 12 -15.91 -5.96 5.59
CA PRO A 12 -17.25 -6.12 5.05
C PRO A 12 -18.25 -6.25 6.21
N GLY A 13 -18.76 -5.12 6.71
CA GLY A 13 -19.74 -5.09 7.81
C GLY A 13 -19.98 -3.72 8.42
N ASP A 14 -19.01 -2.81 8.30
CA ASP A 14 -19.18 -1.44 8.78
C ASP A 14 -20.03 -0.63 7.76
N ARG A 15 -21.04 0.09 8.25
CA ARG A 15 -22.15 0.68 7.47
C ARG A 15 -21.79 1.80 6.49
N THR A 16 -20.54 1.90 6.07
CA THR A 16 -20.06 2.89 5.09
C THR A 16 -19.38 2.16 3.95
N GLN A 17 -19.49 2.71 2.74
CA GLN A 17 -18.97 2.10 1.51
C GLN A 17 -17.53 1.60 1.69
N PRO A 18 -17.16 0.47 1.05
CA PRO A 18 -15.82 -0.09 1.20
C PRO A 18 -14.76 0.95 0.84
N TRP A 19 -13.76 1.09 1.71
CA TRP A 19 -12.66 2.03 1.50
C TRP A 19 -11.31 1.34 1.68
N ILE A 20 -10.31 1.91 1.02
CA ILE A 20 -8.90 1.52 1.10
C ILE A 20 -8.12 2.73 1.60
N GLU A 21 -7.32 2.58 2.64
CA GLU A 21 -6.42 3.62 3.14
C GLU A 21 -4.99 3.16 2.88
N ALA A 22 -4.20 4.05 2.28
CA ALA A 22 -2.78 3.82 2.04
C ALA A 22 -1.96 4.92 2.71
N LEU A 23 -0.91 4.49 3.41
CA LEU A 23 0.01 5.34 4.14
C LEU A 23 1.41 5.11 3.58
N LEU A 24 2.07 6.18 3.15
CA LEU A 24 3.46 6.15 2.72
C LEU A 24 4.34 6.71 3.83
N TRP A 25 5.27 5.91 4.33
CA TRP A 25 6.19 6.28 5.38
C TRP A 25 7.59 6.43 4.80
N PHE A 26 8.28 7.50 5.17
CA PHE A 26 9.72 7.54 5.04
C PHE A 26 10.33 6.69 6.14
N VAL A 27 11.24 5.78 5.78
CA VAL A 27 11.93 4.90 6.74
C VAL A 27 13.43 5.16 6.66
N ALA A 28 13.95 5.76 7.72
CA ALA A 28 15.38 5.91 7.97
C ALA A 28 15.66 5.59 9.44
N SER A 29 16.87 5.10 9.73
CA SER A 29 17.27 4.58 11.05
C SER A 29 16.95 5.50 12.23
N GLU A 30 16.94 6.82 12.00
CA GLU A 30 16.74 7.83 13.05
C GLU A 30 15.53 8.74 12.80
N ASN A 31 14.80 8.57 11.69
CA ASN A 31 13.73 9.50 11.33
C ASN A 31 12.65 8.82 10.47
N THR A 32 11.76 8.09 11.13
CA THR A 32 10.55 7.56 10.51
C THR A 32 9.45 8.61 10.58
N ARG A 33 8.89 8.99 9.43
CA ARG A 33 7.78 9.95 9.36
C ARG A 33 6.80 9.62 8.25
N LEU A 34 5.53 9.94 8.47
CA LEU A 34 4.50 9.83 7.44
C LEU A 34 4.75 10.88 6.36
N LEU A 35 4.84 10.44 5.11
CA LEU A 35 4.95 11.31 3.93
C LEU A 35 3.56 11.63 3.38
N GLU A 36 2.75 10.59 3.15
CA GLU A 36 1.43 10.72 2.55
C GLU A 36 0.43 9.77 3.21
N SER A 37 -0.83 10.20 3.26
CA SER A 37 -1.96 9.40 3.68
C SER A 37 -3.12 9.69 2.73
N GLN A 38 -3.63 8.64 2.08
CA GLN A 38 -4.69 8.76 1.10
C GLN A 38 -5.74 7.66 1.31
N ARG A 39 -7.01 8.05 1.16
CA ARG A 39 -8.15 7.12 1.12
C ARG A 39 -8.70 7.03 -0.28
N PHE A 40 -9.12 5.83 -0.63
CA PHE A 40 -9.67 5.46 -1.94
C PHE A 40 -10.98 4.72 -1.76
N THR A 41 -11.86 4.90 -2.73
CA THR A 41 -13.13 4.17 -2.80
C THR A 41 -12.99 2.84 -3.54
N GLY A 42 -11.87 2.65 -4.27
CA GLY A 42 -11.63 1.42 -5.00
C GLY A 42 -10.21 1.28 -5.56
N GLY A 43 -9.92 0.09 -6.11
CA GLY A 43 -8.59 -0.27 -6.59
C GLY A 43 -8.10 0.54 -7.80
N ALA A 44 -9.00 1.13 -8.60
CA ALA A 44 -8.61 1.93 -9.76
C ALA A 44 -7.89 3.23 -9.35
N GLU A 45 -8.41 3.94 -8.34
CA GLU A 45 -7.80 5.15 -7.79
C GLU A 45 -6.47 4.82 -7.11
N LEU A 46 -6.46 3.75 -6.30
CA LEU A 46 -5.24 3.24 -5.68
C LEU A 46 -4.16 2.95 -6.73
N ARG A 47 -4.51 2.29 -7.84
CA ARG A 47 -3.56 1.98 -8.93
C ARG A 47 -2.92 3.23 -9.53
N VAL A 48 -3.70 4.31 -9.72
CA VAL A 48 -3.17 5.57 -10.25
C VAL A 48 -2.18 6.17 -9.26
N TRP A 49 -2.55 6.22 -7.98
CA TRP A 49 -1.69 6.76 -6.93
C TRP A 49 -0.40 5.94 -6.75
N LEU A 50 -0.49 4.60 -6.74
CA LEU A 50 0.69 3.72 -6.66
C LEU A 50 1.67 3.95 -7.82
N LYS A 51 1.16 4.18 -9.03
CA LYS A 51 2.00 4.50 -10.19
C LYS A 51 2.72 5.85 -10.03
N ALA A 52 2.05 6.85 -9.45
CA ALA A 52 2.66 8.14 -9.17
C ALA A 52 3.78 8.01 -8.14
N ILE A 53 3.54 7.33 -7.02
CA ILE A 53 4.57 7.06 -5.99
C ILE A 53 5.74 6.26 -6.55
N ALA A 54 5.46 5.23 -7.35
CA ALA A 54 6.49 4.44 -8.01
C ALA A 54 7.38 5.27 -8.95
N ALA A 55 6.80 6.29 -9.61
CA ALA A 55 7.55 7.21 -10.46
C ALA A 55 8.36 8.23 -9.63
N GLU A 56 7.82 8.70 -8.50
CA GLU A 56 8.47 9.68 -7.64
C GLU A 56 9.63 9.10 -6.82
N HIS A 57 9.40 7.97 -6.14
CA HIS A 57 10.38 7.38 -5.23
C HIS A 57 11.24 6.30 -5.90
N GLY A 58 10.80 5.79 -7.05
CA GLY A 58 11.38 4.63 -7.71
C GLY A 58 10.93 3.30 -7.08
N ARG A 59 10.50 2.36 -7.92
CA ARG A 59 9.92 1.06 -7.50
C ARG A 59 10.79 0.29 -6.49
N GLY A 60 12.10 0.21 -6.74
CA GLY A 60 13.04 -0.53 -5.88
C GLY A 60 13.27 0.09 -4.50
N ASN A 61 12.76 1.31 -4.25
CA ASN A 61 12.86 1.98 -2.96
C ASN A 61 11.59 1.82 -2.10
N ILE A 62 10.53 1.19 -2.63
CA ILE A 62 9.25 1.05 -1.94
C ILE A 62 9.15 -0.36 -1.37
N SER A 63 9.19 -0.48 -0.04
CA SER A 63 8.81 -1.72 0.65
C SER A 63 7.31 -1.70 0.94
N VAL A 64 6.64 -2.86 0.84
CA VAL A 64 5.23 -2.98 1.21
C VAL A 64 5.13 -3.77 2.52
N ARG A 65 4.45 -3.19 3.51
CA ARG A 65 4.12 -3.89 4.75
C ARG A 65 2.92 -4.81 4.50
N TRP A 66 3.22 -6.07 4.20
CA TRP A 66 2.22 -7.11 3.99
C TRP A 66 1.61 -7.58 5.32
N THR A 67 0.49 -6.99 5.72
CA THR A 67 -0.32 -7.46 6.86
C THR A 67 -1.15 -8.69 6.47
N ASP A 68 -1.55 -9.52 7.43
CA ASP A 68 -2.37 -10.71 7.13
C ASP A 68 -3.72 -10.34 6.52
N LYS A 69 -4.32 -9.22 6.94
CA LYS A 69 -5.54 -8.67 6.31
C LYS A 69 -5.30 -8.30 4.85
N LEU A 70 -4.17 -7.65 4.55
CA LEU A 70 -3.82 -7.29 3.18
C LEU A 70 -3.56 -8.51 2.30
N LYS A 71 -2.86 -9.52 2.84
CA LYS A 71 -2.62 -10.79 2.15
C LYS A 71 -3.92 -11.54 1.86
N ALA A 72 -4.85 -11.56 2.82
CA ALA A 72 -6.16 -12.19 2.65
C ALA A 72 -7.01 -11.52 1.56
N ASN A 73 -6.81 -10.23 1.30
CA ASN A 73 -7.46 -9.53 0.20
C ASN A 73 -6.68 -9.71 -1.12
N PHE A 74 -6.91 -10.85 -1.78
CA PHE A 74 -6.20 -11.26 -3.00
C PHE A 74 -6.22 -10.21 -4.12
N ALA A 75 -7.36 -9.53 -4.31
CA ALA A 75 -7.49 -8.50 -5.34
C ALA A 75 -6.59 -7.29 -5.05
N LEU A 76 -6.53 -6.86 -3.79
CA LEU A 76 -5.71 -5.71 -3.37
C LEU A 76 -4.22 -6.06 -3.38
N SER A 77 -3.85 -7.24 -2.87
CA SER A 77 -2.46 -7.68 -2.82
C SER A 77 -1.86 -7.86 -4.21
N HIS A 78 -2.58 -8.49 -5.15
CA HIS A 78 -2.15 -8.59 -6.54
C HIS A 78 -2.05 -7.22 -7.23
N LEU A 79 -2.98 -6.31 -6.95
CA LEU A 79 -2.94 -4.97 -7.51
C LEU A 79 -1.68 -4.21 -7.08
N ILE A 80 -1.35 -4.24 -5.79
CA ILE A 80 -0.17 -3.57 -5.23
C ILE A 80 1.11 -4.20 -5.79
N ALA A 81 1.20 -5.54 -5.75
CA ALA A 81 2.32 -6.31 -6.30
C ALA A 81 2.59 -5.96 -7.77
N ALA A 82 1.54 -5.94 -8.60
CA ALA A 82 1.66 -5.62 -10.03
C ALA A 82 2.04 -4.16 -10.30
N CYS A 83 1.60 -3.21 -9.45
CA CYS A 83 1.92 -1.79 -9.65
C CYS A 83 3.35 -1.44 -9.24
N LEU A 84 3.85 -2.07 -8.19
CA LEU A 84 5.16 -1.78 -7.62
C LEU A 84 6.25 -2.76 -8.04
N ASP A 85 5.90 -3.84 -8.76
CA ASP A 85 6.81 -4.92 -9.17
C ASP A 85 7.46 -5.61 -7.96
N VAL A 86 6.63 -5.91 -6.95
CA VAL A 86 7.05 -6.53 -5.68
C VAL A 86 6.30 -7.83 -5.43
N SER A 87 6.97 -8.80 -4.81
CA SER A 87 6.33 -10.06 -4.42
C SER A 87 5.55 -9.91 -3.11
N VAL A 88 4.39 -10.54 -3.04
CA VAL A 88 3.65 -10.67 -1.77
C VAL A 88 4.49 -11.52 -0.83
N SER A 89 4.99 -10.90 0.24
CA SER A 89 5.88 -11.60 1.18
C SER A 89 5.08 -12.63 1.97
N SER A 90 5.26 -13.89 1.60
CA SER A 90 4.65 -15.04 2.28
C SER A 90 5.50 -15.33 3.51
N VAL A 91 5.00 -14.99 4.69
CA VAL A 91 5.60 -15.49 5.94
C VAL A 91 5.08 -16.91 6.06
N LEU A 92 5.96 -17.88 5.78
CA LEU A 92 5.82 -19.29 6.15
C LEU A 92 5.94 -19.43 7.67
#